data_AF-A0AAW0E1G1-F1
#
_entry.id   AF-A0AAW0E1G1-F1
#
_cell.length_a   1.000
_cell.length_b   1.000
_cell.length_c   1.000
_cell.angle_alpha   90.00
_cell.angle_beta   90.00
_cell.angle_gamma   90.00
#
_symmetry.space_group_name_H-M   'P 1'
#
loop_
_entity.id
_entity.type
_entity.pdbx_description
1 polymer ?
#
loop_
_entity_poly.entity_id
_entity_poly.type
_entity_poly.pdbx_seq_one_letter_code
_entity_poly.pdbx_strand_id
1 'polypeptide(L)'
;MMVEQNRERDAQAYAETLFLFASMTSDGGQTLAALREIVRHRSFSELCHLKVEDNKKILAPQADNGYLSEHDLVQTAEFMGVCGTLPVVPLVNSIAIGMTVAAVSTRLRIPRTLLGRSTLTASTTAGSYIVSNTEEANDRRRDLLFPRFWKSLEDPSGVLLALQTITNRYPTFEPSTSSPGQFLDAPAPSPVFVDEHAPSSMPVAKSQTAPTPAPQAHSRWDEIRSKNAKQATPSAWDALRETHQRSQIQSKEGTSKGTEVPAPQDDRAKAQAEFDAMVERERNMK
;
A
#
# COMPACT_ATOMS: atom_id res chain seq x y z
N MET A 1 -0.93 22.56 -9.35
CA MET A 1 -0.10 22.49 -10.58
C MET A 1 1.41 22.43 -10.32
N MET A 2 2.14 23.49 -9.93
CA MET A 2 3.60 23.38 -9.71
C MET A 2 3.99 22.50 -8.49
N VAL A 3 3.13 22.48 -7.46
CA VAL A 3 3.33 21.66 -6.25
C VAL A 3 3.11 20.16 -6.52
N GLU A 4 2.14 19.80 -7.37
CA GLU A 4 1.91 18.40 -7.79
C GLU A 4 3.07 17.85 -8.62
N GLN A 5 3.61 18.65 -9.54
CA GLN A 5 4.68 18.19 -10.42
C GLN A 5 6.03 18.00 -9.69
N ASN A 6 6.25 18.68 -8.58
CA ASN A 6 7.39 18.39 -7.69
C ASN A 6 7.12 17.11 -6.88
N ARG A 7 5.88 16.91 -6.42
CA ARG A 7 5.49 15.75 -5.62
C ARG A 7 5.53 14.43 -6.40
N GLU A 8 5.14 14.44 -7.67
CA GLU A 8 5.26 13.26 -8.55
C GLU A 8 6.72 12.89 -8.84
N ARG A 9 7.59 13.89 -9.01
CA ARG A 9 9.03 13.67 -9.20
C ARG A 9 9.69 13.10 -7.95
N ASP A 10 9.30 13.60 -6.78
CA ASP A 10 9.79 13.05 -5.51
C ASP A 10 9.34 11.60 -5.36
N ALA A 11 8.05 11.29 -5.60
CA ALA A 11 7.52 9.93 -5.52
C ALA A 11 8.21 8.94 -6.50
N GLN A 12 8.49 9.37 -7.74
CA GLN A 12 9.23 8.55 -8.71
C GLN A 12 10.68 8.31 -8.30
N ALA A 13 11.38 9.33 -7.80
CA ALA A 13 12.74 9.18 -7.30
C ALA A 13 12.81 8.22 -6.11
N TYR A 14 11.82 8.25 -5.21
CA TYR A 14 11.72 7.29 -4.11
C TYR A 14 11.48 5.86 -4.58
N ALA A 15 10.60 5.65 -5.56
CA ALA A 15 10.34 4.33 -6.11
C ALA A 15 11.59 3.71 -6.74
N GLU A 16 12.37 4.50 -7.49
CA GLU A 16 13.63 4.05 -8.08
C GLU A 16 14.70 3.76 -7.01
N THR A 17 14.77 4.58 -5.96
CA THR A 17 15.75 4.39 -4.87
C THR A 17 15.44 3.13 -4.05
N LEU A 18 14.17 2.89 -3.72
CA LEU A 18 13.73 1.68 -3.01
C LEU A 18 13.91 0.42 -3.87
N PHE A 19 13.69 0.51 -5.18
CA PHE A 19 13.88 -0.60 -6.10
C PHE A 19 15.37 -0.96 -6.27
N LEU A 20 16.25 0.05 -6.35
CA LEU A 20 17.70 -0.16 -6.41
C LEU A 20 18.25 -0.75 -5.11
N PHE A 21 17.73 -0.33 -3.94
CA PHE A 21 18.10 -0.92 -2.65
C PHE A 21 17.61 -2.37 -2.50
N ALA A 22 16.44 -2.72 -3.04
CA ALA A 22 15.89 -4.06 -2.93
C ALA A 22 16.59 -5.11 -3.82
N SER A 23 17.21 -4.73 -4.95
CA SER A 23 17.84 -5.69 -5.87
C SER A 23 19.29 -6.08 -5.52
N MET A 24 19.88 -5.50 -4.47
CA MET A 24 21.25 -5.80 -4.05
C MET A 24 21.28 -6.35 -2.61
N THR A 25 21.58 -7.65 -2.48
CA THR A 25 22.32 -8.30 -1.36
C THR A 25 21.57 -8.92 -0.15
N SER A 26 22.22 -9.96 0.38
CA SER A 26 21.79 -11.04 1.29
C SER A 26 21.82 -10.72 2.80
N ASP A 27 21.88 -9.44 3.20
CA ASP A 27 22.17 -9.09 4.60
C ASP A 27 20.94 -8.54 5.34
N GLY A 28 20.54 -9.21 6.43
CA GLY A 28 19.37 -8.84 7.27
C GLY A 28 19.45 -7.45 7.92
N GLY A 29 20.59 -6.76 7.82
CA GLY A 29 20.72 -5.35 8.21
C GLY A 29 20.07 -4.37 7.23
N GLN A 30 20.02 -4.68 5.94
CA GLN A 30 19.42 -3.79 4.93
C GLN A 30 17.89 -3.87 4.93
N THR A 31 17.32 -5.06 5.15
CA THR A 31 15.87 -5.22 5.29
C THR A 31 15.34 -4.42 6.48
N LEU A 32 16.07 -4.38 7.59
CA LEU A 32 15.75 -3.55 8.74
C LEU A 32 15.77 -2.06 8.39
N ALA A 33 16.79 -1.60 7.67
CA ALA A 33 16.92 -0.20 7.27
C ALA A 33 15.81 0.22 6.29
N ALA A 34 15.54 -0.60 5.27
CA ALA A 34 14.49 -0.37 4.28
C ALA A 34 13.10 -0.37 4.92
N LEU A 35 12.80 -1.34 5.80
CA LEU A 35 11.54 -1.36 6.51
C LEU A 35 11.38 -0.15 7.43
N ARG A 36 12.45 0.25 8.13
CA ARG A 36 12.43 1.44 8.97
C ARG A 36 12.12 2.70 8.16
N GLU A 37 12.65 2.79 6.94
CA GLU A 37 12.38 3.91 6.04
C GLU A 37 10.92 3.92 5.56
N ILE A 38 10.37 2.76 5.19
CA ILE A 38 8.94 2.62 4.84
C ILE A 38 8.04 3.07 6.00
N VAL A 39 8.36 2.64 7.23
CA VAL A 39 7.59 2.98 8.44
C VAL A 39 7.69 4.48 8.80
N ARG A 40 8.79 5.14 8.41
CA ARG A 40 8.94 6.60 8.56
C ARG A 40 8.22 7.38 7.47
N HIS A 41 7.93 6.76 6.34
CA HIS A 41 7.31 7.45 5.22
C HIS A 41 5.93 7.99 5.60
N ARG A 42 5.62 9.22 5.14
CA ARG A 42 4.39 9.94 5.50
C ARG A 42 3.12 9.15 5.15
N SER A 43 3.09 8.47 4.01
CA SER A 43 1.95 7.64 3.60
C SER A 43 1.68 6.49 4.57
N PHE A 44 2.72 5.91 5.18
CA PHE A 44 2.54 4.86 6.18
C PHE A 44 1.89 5.40 7.46
N SER A 45 2.18 6.65 7.82
CA SER A 45 1.59 7.29 9.01
C SER A 45 0.07 7.42 8.92
N GLU A 46 -0.48 7.60 7.71
CA GLU A 46 -1.93 7.68 7.49
C GLU A 46 -2.61 6.33 7.73
N LEU A 47 -1.94 5.23 7.38
CA LEU A 47 -2.41 3.86 7.65
C LEU A 47 -2.41 3.53 9.14
N CYS A 48 -1.55 4.18 9.93
CA CYS A 48 -1.42 3.89 11.37
C CYS A 48 -2.65 4.31 12.19
N HIS A 49 -3.51 5.17 11.67
CA HIS A 49 -4.71 5.65 12.38
C HIS A 49 -5.88 4.67 12.34
N LEU A 50 -5.80 3.63 11.52
CA LEU A 50 -6.84 2.63 11.41
C LEU A 50 -6.83 1.70 12.63
N LYS A 51 -8.02 1.15 12.94
CA LYS A 51 -8.13 0.09 13.95
C LYS A 51 -7.37 -1.14 13.48
N VAL A 52 -6.89 -1.95 14.43
CA VAL A 52 -6.11 -3.16 14.16
C VAL A 52 -6.85 -4.10 13.20
N GLU A 53 -8.16 -4.20 13.33
CA GLU A 53 -9.05 -5.02 12.52
C GLU A 53 -9.13 -4.54 11.07
N ASP A 54 -9.06 -3.23 10.85
CA ASP A 54 -9.06 -2.65 9.50
C ASP A 54 -7.68 -2.80 8.86
N ASN A 55 -6.59 -2.65 9.62
CA ASN A 55 -5.24 -2.98 9.16
C ASN A 55 -5.12 -4.45 8.76
N LYS A 56 -5.72 -5.36 9.54
CA LYS A 56 -5.78 -6.78 9.20
C LYS A 56 -6.49 -7.03 7.87
N LYS A 57 -7.57 -6.30 7.56
CA LYS A 57 -8.25 -6.41 6.25
C LYS A 57 -7.39 -5.92 5.09
N ILE A 58 -6.61 -4.86 5.31
CA ILE A 58 -5.69 -4.32 4.28
C ILE A 58 -4.53 -5.29 4.01
N LEU A 59 -4.06 -5.97 5.06
CA LEU A 59 -2.97 -6.95 4.99
C LEU A 59 -3.43 -8.35 4.52
N ALA A 60 -4.70 -8.71 4.70
CA ALA A 60 -5.22 -10.04 4.37
C ALA A 60 -4.90 -10.49 2.93
N PRO A 61 -5.05 -9.67 1.88
CA PRO A 61 -4.66 -10.06 0.52
C PRO A 61 -3.17 -10.42 0.38
N GLN A 62 -2.29 -9.84 1.20
CA GLN A 62 -0.86 -10.15 1.17
C GLN A 62 -0.55 -11.50 1.86
N ALA A 63 -1.30 -11.83 2.91
CA ALA A 63 -1.24 -13.15 3.53
C ALA A 63 -1.82 -14.24 2.60
N ASP A 64 -2.94 -13.96 1.93
CA ASP A 64 -3.55 -14.89 0.97
C ASP A 64 -2.62 -15.20 -0.21
N ASN A 65 -1.78 -14.24 -0.60
CA ASN A 65 -0.74 -14.41 -1.62
C ASN A 65 0.51 -15.14 -1.12
N GLY A 66 0.58 -15.50 0.17
CA GLY A 66 1.72 -16.16 0.78
C GLY A 66 2.91 -15.24 1.10
N TYR A 67 2.77 -13.91 0.99
CA TYR A 67 3.82 -12.96 1.38
C TYR A 67 3.89 -12.74 2.89
N LEU A 68 2.83 -13.05 3.64
CA LEU A 68 2.81 -12.95 5.11
C LEU A 68 2.40 -14.27 5.75
N SER A 69 3.14 -14.67 6.78
CA SER A 69 2.68 -15.62 7.79
C SER A 69 1.46 -15.05 8.53
N GLU A 70 0.56 -15.92 8.99
CA GLU A 70 -0.58 -15.50 9.84
C GLU A 70 -0.09 -14.77 11.11
N HIS A 71 1.03 -15.23 11.67
CA HIS A 71 1.68 -14.59 12.81
C HIS A 71 2.09 -13.15 12.49
N ASP A 72 2.82 -12.97 11.38
CA ASP A 72 3.33 -11.66 10.96
C ASP A 72 2.23 -10.69 10.55
N LEU A 73 1.12 -11.21 10.03
CA LEU A 73 -0.07 -10.41 9.76
C LEU A 73 -0.66 -9.81 11.04
N VAL A 74 -0.76 -10.59 12.11
CA VAL A 74 -1.27 -10.09 13.40
C VAL A 74 -0.29 -9.07 14.01
N GLN A 75 1.01 -9.39 14.02
CA GLN A 75 2.04 -8.49 14.54
C GLN A 75 2.10 -7.16 13.78
N THR A 76 2.03 -7.23 12.44
CA THR A 76 2.08 -6.03 11.59
C THR A 76 0.82 -5.19 11.77
N ALA A 77 -0.36 -5.82 11.83
CA ALA A 77 -1.62 -5.12 12.07
C ALA A 77 -1.66 -4.44 13.45
N GLU A 78 -1.17 -5.13 14.48
CA GLU A 78 -1.05 -4.58 15.84
C GLU A 78 -0.06 -3.41 15.88
N PHE A 79 1.12 -3.58 15.26
CA PHE A 79 2.12 -2.51 15.15
C PHE A 79 1.55 -1.27 14.46
N MET A 80 0.83 -1.44 13.34
CA MET A 80 0.17 -0.34 12.62
C MET A 80 -0.88 0.35 13.50
N GLY A 81 -1.72 -0.38 14.23
CA GLY A 81 -2.73 0.21 15.10
C GLY A 81 -2.14 0.96 16.31
N VAL A 82 -1.05 0.45 16.87
CA VAL A 82 -0.32 1.13 17.97
C VAL A 82 0.37 2.39 17.47
N CYS A 83 0.89 2.39 16.24
CA CYS A 83 1.57 3.56 15.67
C CYS A 83 0.70 4.83 15.61
N GLY A 84 -0.62 4.72 15.44
CA GLY A 84 -1.51 5.88 15.38
C GLY A 84 -2.27 6.20 16.67
N THR A 85 -2.33 5.27 17.63
CA THR A 85 -3.19 5.41 18.82
C THR A 85 -2.47 5.33 20.16
N LEU A 86 -1.13 5.32 20.18
CA LEU A 86 -0.36 5.30 21.43
C LEU A 86 -0.93 6.32 22.42
N PRO A 87 -1.54 5.84 23.51
CA PRO A 87 -2.17 6.73 24.43
C PRO A 87 -1.05 7.56 25.05
N VAL A 88 -1.24 8.89 25.12
CA VAL A 88 -0.30 9.87 25.68
C VAL A 88 -0.01 9.61 27.18
N VAL A 89 -0.42 8.46 27.70
CA VAL A 89 -0.44 8.02 29.10
C VAL A 89 0.92 8.06 29.80
N PRO A 90 2.09 7.67 29.23
CA PRO A 90 3.34 7.85 29.96
C PRO A 90 3.70 9.34 30.16
N LEU A 91 3.08 10.23 29.38
CA LEU A 91 3.27 11.68 29.46
C LEU A 91 2.26 12.37 30.38
N VAL A 92 1.01 11.89 30.44
CA VAL A 92 0.05 12.39 31.45
C VAL A 92 0.50 12.02 32.86
N ASN A 93 1.08 10.83 33.04
CA ASN A 93 1.66 10.44 34.33
C ASN A 93 2.83 11.35 34.75
N SER A 94 3.70 11.78 33.83
CA SER A 94 4.79 12.70 34.19
C SER A 94 4.29 14.11 34.54
N ILE A 95 3.24 14.60 33.88
CA ILE A 95 2.59 15.87 34.23
C ILE A 95 1.90 15.77 35.60
N ALA A 96 1.19 14.67 35.88
CA ALA A 96 0.57 14.44 37.18
C ALA A 96 1.63 14.36 38.30
N ILE A 97 2.77 13.72 38.05
CA ILE A 97 3.91 13.67 38.99
C ILE A 97 4.50 15.08 39.18
N GLY A 98 4.68 15.87 38.12
CA GLY A 98 5.17 17.25 38.23
C GLY A 98 4.23 18.15 39.04
N MET A 99 2.91 18.03 38.80
CA MET A 99 1.86 18.78 39.51
C MET A 99 1.76 18.38 40.99
N THR A 100 1.85 17.09 41.31
CA THR A 100 1.83 16.61 42.71
C THR A 100 3.05 17.07 43.48
N VAL A 101 4.25 17.04 42.88
CA VAL A 101 5.47 17.56 43.51
C VAL A 101 5.39 19.07 43.75
N ALA A 102 4.81 19.84 42.81
CA ALA A 102 4.58 21.28 42.98
C ALA A 102 3.54 21.60 44.07
N ALA A 103 2.46 20.82 44.16
CA ALA A 103 1.45 21.00 45.20
C ALA A 103 1.97 20.63 46.61
N VAL A 104 2.83 19.61 46.71
CA VAL A 104 3.47 19.23 47.98
C VAL A 104 4.52 20.26 48.40
N SER A 105 5.29 20.81 47.46
CA SER A 105 6.32 21.82 47.76
C SER A 105 5.75 23.17 48.22
N THR A 106 4.50 23.49 47.86
CA THR A 106 3.82 24.70 48.37
C THR A 106 3.25 24.51 49.78
N ARG A 107 2.95 23.28 50.22
CA ARG A 107 2.44 22.98 51.57
C ARG A 107 3.55 22.78 52.60
N LEU A 108 4.68 22.22 52.20
CA LEU A 108 5.85 22.13 53.07
C LEU A 108 6.63 23.45 52.95
N ARG A 109 6.80 24.20 54.05
CA ARG A 109 7.62 25.43 54.10
C ARG A 109 9.10 25.09 53.91
N ILE A 110 9.48 24.74 52.69
CA ILE A 110 10.86 24.44 52.34
C ILE A 110 11.64 25.77 52.29
N PRO A 111 12.79 25.88 52.96
CA PRO A 111 13.56 27.11 53.04
C PRO A 111 13.99 27.60 51.65
N ARG A 112 13.85 28.92 51.43
CA ARG A 112 14.07 29.62 50.14
C ARG A 112 15.46 29.44 49.54
N THR A 113 16.43 28.95 50.31
CA THR A 113 17.79 28.66 49.84
C THR A 113 17.89 27.43 48.93
N LEU A 114 16.86 26.57 48.90
CA LEU A 114 16.77 25.41 47.98
C LEU A 114 15.87 25.67 46.75
N LEU A 115 15.08 26.74 46.74
CA LEU A 115 14.11 27.02 45.68
C LEU A 115 14.74 27.45 44.34
N GLY A 116 15.96 28.02 44.35
CA GLY A 116 16.66 28.47 43.15
C GLY A 116 17.07 27.36 42.18
N ARG A 117 17.04 26.09 42.62
CA ARG A 117 17.32 24.92 41.76
C ARG A 117 16.06 24.16 41.29
N SER A 118 14.88 24.44 41.85
CA SER A 118 13.66 23.65 41.58
C SER A 118 12.72 24.26 40.52
N THR A 119 12.87 25.55 40.19
CA THR A 119 12.07 26.20 39.15
C THR A 119 12.47 25.80 37.73
N LEU A 120 13.69 25.27 37.56
CA LEU A 120 14.17 24.68 36.29
C LEU A 120 13.54 23.31 35.98
N THR A 121 13.05 22.58 36.99
CA THR A 121 12.42 21.26 36.80
C THR A 121 10.91 21.33 36.52
N ALA A 122 10.24 22.45 36.84
CA ALA A 122 8.81 22.59 36.58
C ALA A 122 8.50 23.04 35.14
N SER A 123 9.33 23.89 34.54
CA SER A 123 9.13 24.41 33.17
C SER A 123 9.38 23.38 32.07
N THR A 124 10.20 22.35 32.34
CA THR A 124 10.44 21.24 31.39
C THR A 124 9.18 20.40 31.12
N THR A 125 8.21 20.40 32.04
CA THR A 125 7.02 19.52 31.97
C THR A 125 5.88 20.09 31.11
N ALA A 126 5.76 21.42 30.99
CA ALA A 126 4.71 22.05 30.17
C ALA A 126 5.02 21.98 28.66
N GLY A 127 6.31 22.00 28.28
CA GLY A 127 6.75 21.85 26.89
C GLY A 127 6.53 20.44 26.33
N SER A 128 6.35 19.43 27.19
CA SER A 128 6.24 18.03 26.75
C SER A 128 4.87 17.69 26.14
N TYR A 129 3.83 18.48 26.42
CA TYR A 129 2.47 18.25 25.92
C TYR A 129 2.25 18.76 24.48
N ILE A 130 2.93 19.85 24.09
CA ILE A 130 2.83 20.36 22.71
C ILE A 130 3.65 19.49 21.75
N VAL A 131 4.70 18.83 22.24
CA VAL A 131 5.53 17.93 21.43
C VAL A 131 4.82 16.59 21.15
N SER A 132 3.80 16.17 21.91
CA SER A 132 3.22 14.82 21.73
C SER A 132 2.39 14.62 20.46
N ASN A 133 2.04 15.69 19.74
CA ASN A 133 1.31 15.68 18.48
C ASN A 133 2.14 16.19 17.29
N THR A 134 3.41 16.54 17.48
CA THR A 134 4.27 16.86 16.33
C THR A 134 4.67 15.58 15.61
N GLU A 135 4.79 15.64 14.28
CA GLU A 135 5.27 14.50 13.47
C GLU A 135 6.57 13.91 14.04
N GLU A 136 7.48 14.77 14.53
CA GLU A 136 8.73 14.35 15.17
C GLU A 136 8.55 13.41 16.38
N ALA A 137 7.51 13.62 17.20
CA ALA A 137 7.27 12.75 18.34
C ALA A 137 6.70 11.39 17.91
N ASN A 138 5.91 11.36 16.84
CA ASN A 138 5.46 10.11 16.25
C ASN A 138 6.64 9.32 15.67
N ASP A 139 7.57 9.98 15.00
CA ASP A 139 8.77 9.31 14.47
C ASP A 139 9.63 8.72 15.58
N ARG A 140 9.85 9.46 16.67
CA ARG A 140 10.57 8.94 17.86
C ARG A 140 9.86 7.74 18.49
N ARG A 141 8.52 7.73 18.53
CA ARG A 141 7.75 6.60 19.06
C ARG A 141 7.90 5.36 18.17
N ARG A 142 7.79 5.53 16.85
CA ARG A 142 8.01 4.43 15.90
C ARG A 142 9.42 3.87 16.08
N ASP A 143 10.43 4.73 16.20
CA ASP A 143 11.82 4.32 16.44
C ASP A 143 12.01 3.52 17.75
N LEU A 144 11.21 3.76 18.79
CA LEU A 144 11.26 3.01 20.05
C LEU A 144 10.57 1.65 19.98
N LEU A 145 9.47 1.54 19.23
CA LEU A 145 8.71 0.29 19.10
C LEU A 145 9.26 -0.63 18.01
N PHE A 146 9.85 -0.06 16.97
CA PHE A 146 10.34 -0.77 15.80
C PHE A 146 11.30 -1.93 16.15
N PRO A 147 12.27 -1.80 17.08
CA PRO A 147 13.16 -2.92 17.42
C PRO A 147 12.43 -4.11 18.06
N ARG A 148 11.30 -3.88 18.76
CA ARG A 148 10.50 -4.96 19.35
C ARG A 148 9.67 -5.65 18.28
N PHE A 149 9.02 -4.87 17.44
CA PHE A 149 8.27 -5.35 16.28
C PHE A 149 9.18 -6.17 15.35
N TRP A 150 10.34 -5.64 14.98
CA TRP A 150 11.30 -6.34 14.12
C TRP A 150 11.70 -7.72 14.67
N LYS A 151 11.90 -7.82 15.99
CA LYS A 151 12.27 -9.07 16.64
C LYS A 151 11.11 -10.05 16.81
N SER A 152 9.87 -9.59 16.70
CA SER A 152 8.71 -10.48 16.76
C SER A 152 8.39 -11.12 15.42
N LEU A 153 8.84 -10.55 14.29
CA LEU A 153 8.55 -11.11 12.96
C LEU A 153 9.23 -12.46 12.72
N GLU A 154 8.48 -13.41 12.15
CA GLU A 154 8.99 -14.70 11.68
C GLU A 154 9.69 -14.55 10.32
N ASP A 155 9.06 -13.85 9.37
CA ASP A 155 9.61 -13.50 8.06
C ASP A 155 9.59 -11.98 7.82
N PRO A 156 10.65 -11.26 8.23
CA PRO A 156 10.73 -9.82 8.03
C PRO A 156 10.79 -9.42 6.54
N SER A 157 11.19 -10.32 5.65
CA SER A 157 11.33 -10.04 4.22
C SER A 157 9.95 -10.01 3.55
N GLY A 158 9.08 -10.98 3.89
CA GLY A 158 7.69 -11.01 3.44
C GLY A 158 6.90 -9.78 3.88
N VAL A 159 7.08 -9.34 5.14
CA VAL A 159 6.47 -8.11 5.66
C VAL A 159 6.91 -6.87 4.89
N LEU A 160 8.20 -6.76 4.55
CA LEU A 160 8.70 -5.64 3.75
C LEU A 160 8.05 -5.59 2.37
N LEU A 161 7.98 -6.72 1.66
CA LEU A 161 7.35 -6.79 0.33
C LEU A 161 5.88 -6.42 0.38
N ALA A 162 5.15 -6.90 1.37
CA ALA A 162 3.75 -6.58 1.54
C ALA A 162 3.52 -5.10 1.85
N LEU A 163 4.31 -4.52 2.76
CA LEU A 163 4.21 -3.10 3.10
C LEU A 163 4.62 -2.20 1.93
N GLN A 164 5.60 -2.61 1.13
CA GLN A 164 5.95 -1.90 -0.10
C GLN A 164 4.80 -1.97 -1.11
N THR A 165 4.17 -3.13 -1.26
CA THR A 165 3.01 -3.31 -2.15
C THR A 165 1.83 -2.45 -1.70
N ILE A 166 1.55 -2.40 -0.40
CA ILE A 166 0.50 -1.55 0.17
C ILE A 166 0.84 -0.08 -0.04
N THR A 167 2.08 0.34 0.28
CA THR A 167 2.54 1.72 0.10
C THR A 167 2.41 2.17 -1.36
N ASN A 168 2.74 1.29 -2.31
CA ASN A 168 2.61 1.55 -3.74
C ASN A 168 1.15 1.55 -4.21
N ARG A 169 0.27 0.78 -3.57
CA ARG A 169 -1.17 0.73 -3.90
C ARG A 169 -1.92 1.94 -3.38
N TYR A 170 -1.46 2.55 -2.28
CA TYR A 170 -2.07 3.72 -1.65
C TYR A 170 -1.12 4.93 -1.64
N PRO A 171 -0.68 5.43 -2.81
CA PRO A 171 0.25 6.56 -2.87
C PRO A 171 -0.39 7.88 -2.40
N THR A 172 -1.72 7.95 -2.35
CA THR A 172 -2.45 9.15 -1.96
C THR A 172 -3.75 8.77 -1.25
N PHE A 173 -3.74 8.75 0.08
CA PHE A 173 -4.97 8.89 0.85
C PHE A 173 -5.34 10.38 0.83
N GLU A 174 -5.81 10.88 -0.32
CA GLU A 174 -6.59 12.12 -0.31
C GLU A 174 -7.74 11.84 0.68
N PRO A 175 -7.91 12.62 1.77
CA PRO A 175 -9.01 12.45 2.71
C PRO A 175 -10.28 12.75 1.95
N SER A 176 -10.75 11.74 1.23
CA SER A 176 -11.89 11.81 0.37
C SER A 176 -13.05 11.91 1.33
N THR A 177 -13.66 13.08 1.37
CA THR A 177 -14.89 13.39 2.11
C THR A 177 -16.08 12.55 1.62
N SER A 178 -15.86 11.59 0.72
CA SER A 178 -16.79 10.59 0.26
C SER A 178 -16.91 9.44 1.26
N SER A 179 -18.09 9.40 1.89
CA SER A 179 -18.77 8.30 2.56
C SER A 179 -17.97 7.04 2.94
N PRO A 180 -17.96 6.65 4.23
CA PRO A 180 -17.36 5.40 4.69
C PRO A 180 -18.14 4.21 4.10
N GLY A 181 -17.60 3.57 3.06
CA GLY A 181 -18.22 2.36 2.50
C GLY A 181 -17.69 1.79 1.18
N GLN A 182 -16.95 2.55 0.36
CA GLN A 182 -16.57 2.08 -1.00
C GLN A 182 -15.12 1.63 -1.19
N PHE A 183 -14.33 1.48 -0.12
CA PHE A 183 -12.87 1.34 -0.23
C PHE A 183 -12.34 -0.07 -0.59
N LEU A 184 -13.18 -1.07 -0.84
CA LEU A 184 -12.74 -2.48 -0.98
C LEU A 184 -12.85 -3.11 -2.37
N ASP A 185 -13.40 -2.42 -3.39
CA ASP A 185 -13.58 -3.01 -4.74
C ASP A 185 -12.47 -2.65 -5.75
N ALA A 186 -11.28 -2.28 -5.27
CA ALA A 186 -10.15 -2.08 -6.17
C ALA A 186 -9.69 -3.45 -6.72
N PRO A 187 -9.65 -3.66 -8.06
CA PRO A 187 -9.27 -4.92 -8.65
C PRO A 187 -7.88 -5.35 -8.16
N ALA A 188 -7.74 -6.64 -7.84
CA ALA A 188 -6.51 -7.23 -7.35
C ALA A 188 -5.35 -6.96 -8.34
N PRO A 189 -4.18 -6.52 -7.85
CA PRO A 189 -3.01 -6.39 -8.72
C PRO A 189 -2.60 -7.77 -9.23
N SER A 190 -2.37 -7.88 -10.54
CA SER A 190 -1.88 -9.09 -11.20
C SER A 190 -0.59 -9.57 -10.51
N PRO A 191 -0.40 -10.89 -10.29
CA PRO A 191 0.81 -11.42 -9.67
C PRO A 191 2.03 -11.04 -10.53
N VAL A 192 2.97 -10.31 -9.94
CA VAL A 192 4.29 -10.07 -10.53
C VAL A 192 5.06 -11.36 -10.37
N PHE A 193 5.08 -12.19 -11.41
CA PHE A 193 5.99 -13.32 -11.47
C PHE A 193 7.42 -12.79 -11.59
N VAL A 194 8.20 -12.96 -10.53
CA VAL A 194 9.65 -12.74 -10.55
C VAL A 194 10.25 -13.92 -11.30
N ASP A 195 10.54 -13.73 -12.59
CA ASP A 195 11.17 -14.73 -13.44
C ASP A 195 12.67 -14.80 -13.09
N GLU A 196 12.98 -15.59 -12.06
CA GLU A 196 14.33 -15.99 -11.70
C GLU A 196 14.72 -17.17 -12.59
N HIS A 197 15.37 -16.91 -13.73
CA HIS A 197 16.41 -17.75 -14.37
C HIS A 197 16.79 -17.21 -15.75
N ALA A 198 17.99 -16.63 -15.84
CA ALA A 198 18.67 -16.38 -17.11
C ALA A 198 19.94 -17.24 -17.18
N PRO A 199 20.07 -18.17 -18.15
CA PRO A 199 21.36 -18.57 -18.65
C PRO A 199 21.70 -17.77 -19.92
N SER A 200 22.94 -17.29 -19.92
CA SER A 200 23.67 -16.67 -21.01
C SER A 200 23.72 -17.55 -22.27
N SER A 201 23.41 -16.97 -23.44
CA SER A 201 24.06 -17.33 -24.72
C SER A 201 23.79 -16.27 -25.80
N MET A 202 24.86 -15.66 -26.32
CA MET A 202 24.91 -14.89 -27.57
C MET A 202 24.86 -15.82 -28.83
N PRO A 203 25.13 -15.33 -30.06
CA PRO A 203 24.35 -14.46 -30.95
C PRO A 203 24.12 -15.14 -32.34
N VAL A 204 23.81 -14.37 -33.41
CA VAL A 204 23.67 -14.73 -34.87
C VAL A 204 22.19 -14.88 -35.28
N ALA A 205 21.63 -14.29 -36.35
CA ALA A 205 22.15 -13.87 -37.66
C ALA A 205 21.41 -12.66 -38.26
N LYS A 206 22.08 -12.05 -39.26
CA LYS A 206 21.62 -10.98 -40.16
C LYS A 206 20.52 -11.44 -41.15
N SER A 207 19.58 -10.54 -41.43
CA SER A 207 18.87 -10.40 -42.73
C SER A 207 18.53 -8.92 -42.92
N GLN A 208 19.31 -8.16 -43.69
CA GLN A 208 19.09 -7.82 -45.12
C GLN A 208 17.83 -6.96 -45.39
N THR A 209 18.08 -5.65 -45.34
CA THR A 209 17.78 -4.58 -46.31
C THR A 209 16.49 -4.63 -47.16
N ALA A 210 15.63 -3.63 -46.93
CA ALA A 210 14.72 -3.05 -47.92
C ALA A 210 14.79 -1.50 -47.84
N PRO A 211 14.57 -0.77 -48.95
CA PRO A 211 15.08 0.59 -49.14
C PRO A 211 14.33 1.66 -48.34
N THR A 212 15.14 2.51 -47.72
CA THR A 212 14.80 3.71 -46.95
C THR A 212 13.99 4.73 -47.78
N PRO A 213 12.74 5.05 -47.39
CA PRO A 213 12.13 6.34 -47.71
C PRO A 213 12.73 7.39 -46.76
N ALA A 214 12.94 8.60 -47.28
CA ALA A 214 13.58 9.75 -46.61
C ALA A 214 13.13 9.96 -45.14
N PRO A 215 14.03 10.46 -44.26
CA PRO A 215 13.73 10.66 -42.85
C PRO A 215 12.66 11.74 -42.68
N GLN A 216 11.41 11.32 -42.53
CA GLN A 216 10.40 12.16 -41.92
C GLN A 216 10.80 12.34 -40.46
N ALA A 217 10.90 13.59 -40.01
CA ALA A 217 11.21 13.91 -38.63
C ALA A 217 10.28 13.10 -37.71
N HIS A 218 10.86 12.17 -36.94
CA HIS A 218 10.10 11.30 -36.05
C HIS A 218 9.21 12.16 -35.17
N SER A 219 7.90 12.10 -35.43
CA SER A 219 6.92 12.82 -34.63
C SER A 219 7.05 12.29 -33.20
N ARG A 220 7.00 13.18 -32.21
CA ARG A 220 7.00 12.79 -30.79
C ARG A 220 5.93 11.74 -30.48
N TRP A 221 4.84 11.75 -31.25
CA TRP A 221 3.79 10.72 -31.19
C TRP A 221 4.22 9.34 -31.67
N ASP A 222 5.12 9.25 -32.64
CA ASP A 222 5.66 7.98 -33.11
C ASP A 222 6.68 7.40 -32.13
N GLU A 223 7.42 8.26 -31.42
CA GLU A 223 8.27 7.83 -30.31
C GLU A 223 7.43 7.27 -29.15
N ILE A 224 6.33 7.94 -28.78
CA ILE A 224 5.39 7.45 -27.75
C ILE A 224 4.74 6.13 -28.19
N ARG A 225 4.27 6.03 -29.44
CA ARG A 225 3.66 4.80 -29.95
C ARG A 225 4.66 3.64 -30.01
N SER A 226 5.90 3.88 -30.40
CA SER A 226 6.93 2.82 -30.44
C SER A 226 7.40 2.38 -29.05
N LYS A 227 7.46 3.29 -28.06
CA LYS A 227 7.73 2.91 -26.66
C LYS A 227 6.57 2.12 -26.06
N ASN A 228 5.33 2.58 -26.23
CA ASN A 228 4.15 1.87 -25.74
C ASN A 228 3.95 0.51 -26.42
N ALA A 229 4.23 0.38 -27.72
CA ALA A 229 4.12 -0.89 -28.42
C ALA A 229 5.13 -1.94 -27.92
N LYS A 230 6.31 -1.52 -27.42
CA LYS A 230 7.31 -2.42 -26.87
C LYS A 230 7.05 -2.81 -25.40
N GLN A 231 6.31 -1.99 -24.66
CA GLN A 231 5.99 -2.21 -23.24
C GLN A 231 4.54 -2.63 -22.97
N ALA A 232 3.70 -2.70 -24.00
CA ALA A 232 2.33 -3.18 -23.87
C ALA A 232 2.33 -4.68 -23.56
N THR A 233 2.37 -4.98 -22.26
CA THR A 233 1.98 -6.29 -21.74
C THR A 233 0.50 -6.48 -22.13
N PRO A 234 0.09 -7.63 -22.69
CA PRO A 234 -1.31 -7.84 -23.07
C PRO A 234 -2.21 -7.53 -21.89
N SER A 235 -3.16 -6.61 -22.10
CA SER A 235 -4.08 -6.20 -21.05
C SER A 235 -4.85 -7.42 -20.55
N ALA A 236 -5.10 -7.52 -19.25
CA ALA A 236 -5.94 -8.57 -18.69
C ALA A 236 -7.31 -8.64 -19.40
N TRP A 237 -7.81 -7.51 -19.92
CA TRP A 237 -9.01 -7.43 -20.75
C TRP A 237 -8.88 -8.03 -22.14
N ASP A 238 -7.69 -8.01 -22.74
CA ASP A 238 -7.43 -8.67 -24.01
C ASP A 238 -7.32 -10.18 -23.82
N ALA A 239 -6.68 -10.64 -22.73
CA ALA A 239 -6.66 -12.06 -22.37
C ALA A 239 -8.07 -12.63 -22.13
N LEU A 240 -8.95 -11.83 -21.50
CA LEU A 240 -10.34 -12.21 -21.28
C LEU A 240 -11.16 -12.26 -22.58
N ARG A 241 -10.87 -11.37 -23.54
CA ARG A 241 -11.48 -11.42 -24.88
C ARG A 241 -10.98 -12.60 -25.69
N GLU A 242 -9.69 -12.88 -25.65
CA GLU A 242 -9.09 -14.00 -26.38
C GLU A 242 -9.62 -15.34 -25.88
N THR A 243 -9.75 -15.51 -24.56
CA THR A 243 -10.38 -16.70 -23.97
C THR A 243 -11.83 -16.83 -24.41
N HIS A 244 -12.64 -15.76 -24.36
CA HIS A 244 -14.02 -15.79 -24.83
C HIS A 244 -14.15 -16.12 -26.34
N GLN A 245 -13.23 -15.61 -27.17
CA GLN A 245 -13.19 -15.90 -28.60
C GLN A 245 -12.77 -17.35 -28.87
N ARG A 246 -11.76 -17.88 -28.16
CA ARG A 246 -11.37 -19.30 -28.27
C ARG A 246 -12.50 -20.24 -27.89
N SER A 247 -13.23 -19.94 -26.82
CA SER A 247 -14.37 -20.75 -26.37
C SER A 247 -15.51 -20.79 -27.40
N GLN A 248 -15.76 -19.68 -28.11
CA GLN A 248 -16.78 -19.63 -29.17
C GLN A 248 -16.39 -20.40 -30.43
N ILE A 249 -15.11 -20.44 -30.79
CA ILE A 249 -14.66 -21.15 -32.00
C ILE A 249 -14.69 -22.67 -31.77
N GLN A 250 -14.24 -23.15 -30.60
CA GLN A 250 -14.27 -24.58 -30.28
C GLN A 250 -15.69 -25.16 -30.21
N SER A 251 -16.67 -24.39 -29.75
CA SER A 251 -18.06 -24.86 -29.66
C SER A 251 -18.78 -24.91 -31.02
N LYS A 252 -18.20 -24.33 -32.08
CA LYS A 252 -18.80 -24.32 -33.42
C LYS A 252 -18.32 -25.47 -34.33
N GLU A 253 -17.19 -26.10 -34.01
CA GLU A 253 -16.51 -27.03 -34.93
C GLU A 253 -16.73 -28.51 -34.60
N GLY A 254 -17.45 -28.84 -33.52
CA GLY A 254 -17.63 -30.22 -33.11
C GLY A 254 -18.95 -30.52 -32.42
N THR A 255 -20.09 -30.41 -33.09
CA THR A 255 -21.29 -31.21 -32.75
C THR A 255 -22.24 -31.30 -33.95
N SER A 256 -21.97 -32.28 -34.81
CA SER A 256 -22.96 -32.90 -35.68
C SER A 256 -23.22 -34.33 -35.18
N LYS A 257 -24.00 -34.45 -34.09
CA LYS A 257 -24.90 -35.60 -33.82
C LYS A 257 -25.68 -35.41 -32.52
N GLY A 258 -26.96 -35.06 -32.71
CA GLY A 258 -28.12 -35.37 -31.88
C GLY A 258 -27.92 -35.55 -30.38
N THR A 259 -28.10 -34.49 -29.62
CA THR A 259 -28.83 -34.50 -28.35
C THR A 259 -29.46 -33.13 -28.21
N GLU A 260 -30.79 -33.09 -28.19
CA GLU A 260 -31.61 -31.89 -28.09
C GLU A 260 -31.43 -31.29 -26.69
N VAL A 261 -30.38 -30.47 -26.55
CA VAL A 261 -30.17 -29.61 -25.39
C VAL A 261 -30.83 -28.27 -25.71
N PRO A 262 -31.71 -27.72 -24.85
CA PRO A 262 -32.38 -26.46 -25.12
C PRO A 262 -31.35 -25.35 -25.40
N ALA A 263 -31.60 -24.57 -26.44
CA ALA A 263 -30.68 -23.54 -26.88
C ALA A 263 -30.45 -22.49 -25.77
N PRO A 264 -29.21 -22.05 -25.52
CA PRO A 264 -28.87 -21.06 -24.48
C PRO A 264 -29.42 -19.63 -24.76
N GLN A 265 -30.20 -19.45 -25.83
CA GLN A 265 -30.93 -18.21 -26.07
C GLN A 265 -32.10 -18.01 -25.11
N ASP A 266 -32.75 -19.09 -24.65
CA ASP A 266 -33.89 -18.99 -23.74
C ASP A 266 -33.45 -18.51 -22.34
N ASP A 267 -32.26 -18.92 -21.89
CA ASP A 267 -31.71 -18.48 -20.60
C ASP A 267 -31.37 -16.98 -20.59
N ARG A 268 -30.89 -16.44 -21.71
CA ARG A 268 -30.57 -15.02 -21.83
C ARG A 268 -31.82 -14.15 -21.86
N ALA A 269 -32.85 -14.58 -22.59
CA ALA A 269 -34.13 -13.87 -22.63
C ALA A 269 -34.81 -13.86 -21.25
N LYS A 270 -34.73 -14.98 -20.52
CA LYS A 270 -35.28 -15.09 -19.17
C LYS A 270 -34.54 -14.22 -18.15
N ALA A 271 -33.20 -14.21 -18.18
CA ALA A 271 -32.40 -13.36 -17.29
C ALA A 271 -32.65 -11.86 -17.54
N GLN A 272 -32.86 -11.47 -18.80
CA GLN A 272 -33.20 -10.09 -19.16
C GLN A 272 -34.57 -9.69 -18.59
N ALA A 273 -35.58 -10.56 -18.72
CA ALA A 273 -36.92 -10.31 -18.19
C ALA A 273 -36.95 -10.21 -16.66
N GLU A 274 -36.16 -11.03 -15.96
CA GLU A 274 -36.04 -10.95 -14.50
C GLU A 274 -35.38 -9.64 -14.03
N PHE A 275 -34.38 -9.16 -14.77
CA PHE A 275 -33.75 -7.87 -14.49
C PHE A 275 -34.71 -6.70 -14.70
N ASP A 276 -35.42 -6.67 -15.83
CA ASP A 276 -36.38 -5.61 -16.14
C ASP A 276 -37.53 -5.57 -15.10
N ALA A 277 -38.00 -6.74 -14.66
CA ALA A 277 -39.02 -6.84 -13.61
C ALA A 277 -38.54 -6.30 -12.25
N MET A 278 -37.25 -6.48 -11.92
CA MET A 278 -36.66 -5.93 -10.70
C MET A 278 -36.59 -4.39 -10.74
N VAL A 279 -36.21 -3.83 -11.89
CA VAL A 279 -36.10 -2.38 -12.09
C VAL A 279 -37.48 -1.70 -12.10
N GLU A 280 -38.50 -2.33 -12.69
CA GLU A 280 -39.88 -1.82 -12.62
C GLU A 280 -40.43 -1.83 -11.19
N ARG A 281 -40.06 -2.85 -10.39
CA ARG A 281 -40.46 -2.92 -8.98
C ARG A 281 -39.88 -1.77 -8.17
N GLU A 282 -38.63 -1.39 -8.38
CA GLU A 282 -38.03 -0.21 -7.74
C GLU A 282 -38.69 1.09 -8.20
N ARG A 283 -39.06 1.21 -9.48
CA ARG A 283 -39.73 2.41 -10.01
C ARG A 283 -41.14 2.61 -9.46
N ASN A 284 -41.85 1.52 -9.16
CA ASN A 284 -43.21 1.55 -8.64
C ASN A 284 -43.30 1.67 -7.10
N MET A 285 -42.17 1.82 -6.39
CA MET A 285 -42.13 2.01 -4.93
C MET A 285 -42.13 3.49 -4.49
N LYS A 286 -42.53 4.42 -5.36
CA LYS A 286 -42.77 5.84 -5.04
C LYS A 286 -44.26 6.11 -4.90
#